data_AF-A0A1J5RNH4-F1
#
_entry.id   AF-A0A1J5RNH4-F1
#
_cell.length_a   1.000
_cell.length_b   1.000
_cell.length_c   1.000
_cell.angle_alpha   90.00
_cell.angle_beta   90.00
_cell.angle_gamma   90.00
#
_symmetry.space_group_name_H-M   'P 1'
#
loop_
_entity.id
_entity.type
_entity.pdbx_description
1 polymer ?
#
loop_
_entity_poly.entity_id
_entity_poly.type
_entity_poly.pdbx_seq_one_letter_code
_entity_poly.pdbx_strand_id
1 'polypeptide(L)'
;MKVPMTEYLRIDLDTEKWECRVCDHEIAPAKGNYKEGLLVHNRDPREIHPPIIDPEKYRFTFSPDPEWVRILEFCCPNCGTQVETEYAIPGHPPLFDMEVDLPALKAQWEARGQETEPYAGPAVVAETGHSH
;
A
#
# COMPACT_ATOMS: atom_id res chain seq x y z
N MET A 1 -1.99 8.22 -20.60
CA MET A 1 -2.55 6.84 -20.55
C MET A 1 -2.33 6.29 -19.16
N LYS A 2 -3.33 5.66 -18.52
CA LYS A 2 -3.25 5.31 -17.10
C LYS A 2 -3.08 3.79 -16.89
N VAL A 3 -2.05 3.39 -16.15
CA VAL A 3 -1.68 2.00 -15.91
C VAL A 3 -1.88 1.63 -14.44
N PRO A 4 -2.83 0.74 -14.10
CA PRO A 4 -2.97 0.26 -12.73
C PRO A 4 -1.75 -0.56 -12.31
N MET A 5 -1.22 -0.29 -11.11
CA MET A 5 -0.05 -0.98 -10.57
C MET A 5 -0.39 -1.83 -9.35
N THR A 6 -1.21 -1.27 -8.45
CA THR A 6 -1.76 -1.96 -7.29
C THR A 6 -3.24 -1.65 -7.19
N GLU A 7 -3.93 -2.17 -6.18
CA GLU A 7 -5.35 -1.86 -5.95
C GLU A 7 -5.62 -0.35 -5.87
N TYR A 8 -4.73 0.40 -5.22
CA TYR A 8 -4.93 1.83 -4.96
C TYR A 8 -4.00 2.76 -5.74
N LEU A 9 -2.99 2.23 -6.45
CA LEU A 9 -2.04 3.03 -7.24
C LEU A 9 -2.13 2.75 -8.72
N ARG A 10 -2.00 3.81 -9.50
CA ARG A 10 -1.75 3.77 -10.94
C ARG A 10 -0.72 4.81 -11.34
N ILE A 11 -0.12 4.64 -12.51
CA ILE A 11 0.74 5.65 -13.13
C ILE A 11 -0.02 6.29 -14.28
N ASP A 12 -0.06 7.62 -14.33
CA ASP A 12 -0.39 8.32 -15.57
C ASP A 12 0.90 8.50 -16.39
N LEU A 13 0.97 7.80 -17.53
CA LEU A 13 2.11 7.84 -18.44
C LEU A 13 2.25 9.19 -19.15
N ASP A 14 1.19 9.99 -19.25
CA ASP A 14 1.27 11.30 -19.90
C ASP A 14 1.97 12.30 -18.97
N THR A 15 1.69 12.24 -17.67
CA THR A 15 2.30 13.13 -16.66
C THR A 15 3.50 12.53 -15.93
N GLU A 16 3.73 11.21 -16.08
CA GLU A 16 4.73 10.43 -15.34
C GLU A 16 4.58 10.54 -13.82
N LYS A 17 3.34 10.48 -13.33
CA LYS A 17 3.03 10.57 -11.90
C LYS A 17 2.28 9.34 -11.39
N TRP A 18 2.54 9.01 -10.13
CA TRP A 18 1.69 8.17 -9.32
C TRP A 18 0.37 8.89 -9.03
N GLU A 19 -0.74 8.17 -9.15
CA GLU A 19 -2.08 8.65 -8.82
C GLU A 19 -2.82 7.66 -7.93
N CYS A 20 -3.66 8.19 -7.04
CA CYS A 20 -4.62 7.40 -6.29
C CYS A 20 -5.74 6.91 -7.22
N ARG A 21 -5.99 5.60 -7.24
CA ARG A 21 -7.07 5.01 -8.04
C ARG A 21 -8.48 5.31 -7.52
N VAL A 22 -8.61 5.69 -6.25
CA VAL A 22 -9.91 5.91 -5.59
C VAL A 22 -10.42 7.34 -5.83
N CYS A 23 -9.53 8.34 -5.79
CA CYS A 23 -9.92 9.75 -5.86
C CYS A 23 -9.17 10.57 -6.91
N ASP A 24 -8.35 9.93 -7.74
CA ASP A 24 -7.57 10.55 -8.82
C ASP A 24 -6.52 11.57 -8.37
N HIS A 25 -6.22 11.65 -7.08
CA HIS A 25 -5.19 12.55 -6.56
C HIS A 25 -3.80 12.20 -7.10
N GLU A 26 -3.09 13.19 -7.66
CA GLU A 26 -1.68 13.06 -8.03
C GLU A 26 -0.82 13.01 -6.76
N ILE A 27 -0.06 11.93 -6.60
CA ILE A 27 0.69 11.64 -5.37
C ILE A 27 2.14 12.15 -5.48
N ALA A 28 2.90 11.61 -6.43
CA ALA A 28 4.34 11.88 -6.57
C ALA A 28 4.84 11.54 -7.99
N PRO A 29 6.03 12.01 -8.40
CA PRO A 29 6.67 11.56 -9.64
C PRO A 29 6.87 10.04 -9.66
N ALA A 30 6.57 9.39 -10.79
CA ALA A 30 6.65 7.94 -10.94
C ALA A 30 8.08 7.37 -10.98
N LYS A 31 9.08 8.25 -11.14
CA LYS A 31 10.51 7.91 -11.06
C LYS A 31 10.99 7.67 -9.63
N GLY A 32 10.24 8.16 -8.64
CA GLY A 32 10.58 8.06 -7.22
C GLY A 32 9.59 7.18 -6.45
N ASN A 33 9.81 7.12 -5.14
CA ASN A 33 8.95 6.38 -4.23
C ASN A 33 7.63 7.12 -4.02
N TYR A 34 6.51 6.48 -4.37
CA TYR A 34 5.17 7.06 -4.19
C TYR A 34 4.87 7.43 -2.73
N LYS A 35 5.51 6.75 -1.77
CA LYS A 35 5.34 6.98 -0.33
C LYS A 35 5.74 8.40 0.09
N GLU A 36 6.62 9.06 -0.65
CA GLU A 36 7.02 10.45 -0.39
C GLU A 36 5.88 11.46 -0.60
N GLY A 37 4.86 11.10 -1.39
CA GLY A 37 3.66 11.91 -1.63
C GLY A 37 2.47 11.55 -0.75
N LEU A 38 2.62 10.61 0.19
CA LEU A 38 1.54 10.12 1.05
C LEU A 38 1.66 10.66 2.49
N LEU A 39 0.54 10.64 3.22
CA LEU A 39 0.57 10.79 4.67
C LEU A 39 1.01 9.47 5.28
N VAL A 40 1.75 9.52 6.38
CA VAL A 40 2.17 8.32 7.12
C VAL A 40 1.66 8.36 8.55
N HIS A 41 0.99 7.28 8.97
CA HIS A 41 0.68 7.04 10.37
C HIS A 41 1.62 5.99 10.94
N ASN A 42 2.49 6.40 11.85
CA ASN A 42 3.35 5.49 12.62
C ASN A 42 2.57 4.94 13.82
N ARG A 43 2.08 3.70 13.70
CA ARG A 43 1.20 3.08 14.70
C ARG A 43 1.95 2.22 15.69
N ASP A 44 1.43 2.20 16.90
CA ASP A 44 1.78 1.18 17.88
C ASP A 44 1.11 -0.15 17.47
N PRO A 45 1.87 -1.26 17.32
CA PRO A 45 1.30 -2.55 16.93
C PRO A 45 0.19 -3.05 17.86
N ARG A 46 0.18 -2.61 19.14
CA ARG A 46 -0.83 -3.00 20.13
C ARG A 46 -2.22 -2.40 19.86
N GLU A 47 -2.32 -1.39 19.01
CA GLU A 47 -3.60 -0.83 18.58
C GLU A 47 -4.29 -1.68 17.50
N ILE A 48 -3.54 -2.60 16.86
CA ILE A 48 -4.01 -3.45 15.76
C ILE A 48 -4.08 -4.90 16.22
N HIS A 49 -3.03 -5.36 16.90
CA HIS A 49 -2.89 -6.74 17.34
C HIS A 49 -3.27 -6.86 18.83
N PRO A 50 -4.34 -7.60 19.16
CA PRO A 50 -4.70 -7.81 20.56
C PRO A 50 -3.61 -8.63 21.26
N PRO A 51 -3.28 -8.34 22.52
CA PRO A 51 -2.21 -9.05 23.24
C PRO A 51 -2.55 -10.50 23.59
N ILE A 52 -3.84 -10.88 23.58
CA ILE A 52 -4.43 -12.19 23.94
C ILE A 52 -4.22 -12.62 25.40
N ILE A 53 -3.09 -12.29 26.02
CA ILE A 53 -2.79 -12.50 27.44
C ILE A 53 -2.58 -11.17 28.15
N ASP A 54 -2.67 -11.18 29.48
CA ASP A 54 -2.65 -10.00 30.34
C ASP A 54 -1.29 -9.26 30.27
N PRO A 55 -1.21 -8.06 29.65
CA PRO A 55 0.04 -7.32 29.48
C PRO A 55 0.61 -6.78 30.80
N GLU A 56 -0.19 -6.68 31.87
CA GLU A 56 0.30 -6.28 33.19
C GLU A 56 1.02 -7.43 33.91
N LYS A 57 0.74 -8.69 33.51
CA LYS A 57 1.37 -9.89 34.08
C LYS A 57 2.55 -10.39 33.26
N TYR A 58 2.54 -10.16 31.95
CA TYR A 58 3.51 -10.72 31.02
C TYR A 58 4.18 -9.64 30.18
N ARG A 59 5.52 -9.62 30.20
CA ARG A 59 6.32 -8.72 29.36
C ARG A 59 6.07 -8.94 27.87
N PHE A 60 5.97 -10.19 27.44
CA PHE A 60 5.75 -10.56 26.04
C PHE A 60 4.34 -11.12 25.89
N THR A 61 3.64 -10.64 24.86
CA THR A 61 2.27 -11.03 24.55
C THR A 61 2.18 -11.47 23.09
N PHE A 62 0.97 -11.72 22.59
CA PHE A 62 0.74 -12.04 21.18
C PHE A 62 0.65 -10.78 20.29
N SER A 63 0.80 -9.58 20.86
CA SER A 63 1.05 -8.36 20.10
C SER A 63 2.55 -8.20 19.84
N PRO A 64 2.95 -7.75 18.63
CA PRO A 64 4.33 -7.34 18.38
C PRO A 64 4.80 -6.26 19.37
N ASP A 65 6.09 -6.27 19.70
CA ASP A 65 6.72 -5.32 20.62
C ASP A 65 6.99 -3.98 19.90
N PRO A 66 6.45 -2.83 20.40
CA PRO A 66 6.62 -1.52 19.78
C PRO A 66 8.06 -0.99 19.77
N GLU A 67 8.95 -1.54 20.61
CA GLU A 67 10.39 -1.21 20.56
C GLU A 67 11.10 -1.90 19.38
N TRP A 68 10.49 -2.96 18.84
CA TRP A 68 11.08 -3.78 17.77
C TRP A 68 10.46 -3.47 16.41
N VAL A 69 9.16 -3.17 16.39
CA VAL A 69 8.42 -2.91 15.17
C VAL A 69 7.41 -1.78 15.34
N ARG A 70 7.31 -0.96 14.31
CA ARG A 70 6.21 -0.01 14.08
C ARG A 70 5.46 -0.42 12.83
N ILE A 71 4.16 -0.09 12.81
CA ILE A 71 3.33 -0.31 11.63
C ILE A 71 3.12 1.05 10.97
N LEU A 72 3.72 1.24 9.81
CA LEU A 72 3.58 2.45 9.01
C LEU A 72 2.41 2.26 8.05
N GLU A 73 1.35 3.03 8.22
CA GLU A 73 0.22 3.08 7.29
C GLU A 73 0.38 4.30 6.38
N PHE A 74 0.50 4.07 5.07
CA PHE A 74 0.63 5.13 4.07
C PHE A 74 -0.73 5.43 3.46
N CYS A 75 -1.23 6.64 3.66
CA CYS A 75 -2.59 7.04 3.30
C CYS A 75 -2.59 8.16 2.26
N CYS A 76 -3.54 8.11 1.32
CA CYS A 76 -3.77 9.19 0.38
C CYS A 76 -4.15 10.49 1.13
N PRO A 77 -3.45 11.62 0.88
CA PRO A 77 -3.73 12.88 1.57
C PRO A 77 -5.10 13.49 1.23
N ASN A 78 -5.72 13.08 0.12
CA ASN A 78 -7.00 13.62 -0.34
C ASN A 78 -8.20 12.84 0.20
N CYS A 79 -8.22 11.51 0.06
CA CYS A 79 -9.37 10.68 0.44
C CYS A 79 -9.16 9.79 1.67
N GLY A 80 -7.94 9.73 2.21
CA GLY A 80 -7.62 8.93 3.39
C GLY A 80 -7.53 7.42 3.13
N THR A 81 -7.62 6.95 1.88
CA THR A 81 -7.41 5.53 1.55
C THR A 81 -6.04 5.08 2.00
N GLN A 82 -5.96 4.01 2.78
CA GLN A 82 -4.71 3.34 3.13
C GLN A 82 -4.18 2.59 1.90
N VAL A 83 -3.13 3.15 1.31
CA VAL A 83 -2.54 2.69 0.04
C VAL A 83 -1.59 1.52 0.27
N GLU A 84 -0.79 1.57 1.34
CA GLU A 84 0.22 0.57 1.67
C GLU A 84 0.43 0.49 3.18
N THR A 85 0.95 -0.65 3.66
CA THR A 85 1.31 -0.86 5.07
C THR A 85 2.68 -1.53 5.20
N GLU A 86 3.56 -1.01 6.06
CA GLU A 86 4.87 -1.59 6.32
C GLU A 86 5.07 -1.91 7.80
N TYR A 87 5.62 -3.09 8.10
CA TYR A 87 6.13 -3.43 9.43
C TYR A 87 7.62 -3.12 9.45
N ALA A 88 7.98 -1.99 10.02
CA ALA A 88 9.33 -1.45 9.98
C ALA A 88 9.96 -1.39 11.38
N ILE A 89 11.27 -1.61 11.45
CA ILE A 89 12.04 -1.36 12.67
C ILE A 89 11.99 0.16 12.94
N PRO A 90 11.81 0.62 14.19
CA PRO A 90 11.83 2.05 14.51
C PRO A 90 13.06 2.76 13.93
N GLY A 91 12.85 3.78 13.11
CA GLY A 91 13.91 4.58 12.48
C GLY A 91 14.43 4.02 11.15
N HIS A 92 13.99 2.83 10.71
CA HIS A 92 14.29 2.33 9.37
C HIS A 92 13.55 3.20 8.32
N PRO A 93 14.20 3.56 7.20
CA PRO A 93 13.53 4.31 6.14
C PRO A 93 12.43 3.46 5.46
N PRO A 94 11.35 4.07 4.96
CA PRO A 94 10.36 3.36 4.14
C PRO A 94 11.01 2.65 2.94
N LEU A 95 10.49 1.50 2.56
CA LEU A 95 11.04 0.74 1.43
C LEU A 95 10.70 1.43 0.10
N PHE A 96 11.66 1.44 -0.81
CA PHE A 96 11.39 1.68 -2.23
C PHE A 96 11.09 0.34 -2.90
N ASP A 97 9.81 0.00 -2.91
CA ASP A 97 9.26 -1.31 -3.29
C ASP A 97 8.97 -1.43 -4.80
N MET A 98 8.72 -0.32 -5.50
CA MET A 98 8.40 -0.31 -6.93
C MET A 98 9.24 0.70 -7.71
N GLU A 99 10.26 0.20 -8.40
CA GLU A 99 11.08 0.97 -9.35
C GLU A 99 10.66 0.64 -10.79
N VAL A 100 10.03 1.61 -11.47
CA VAL A 100 9.44 1.40 -12.80
C VAL A 100 10.30 1.99 -13.90
N ASP A 101 10.62 1.19 -14.92
CA ASP A 101 11.19 1.67 -16.18
C ASP A 101 10.10 2.35 -17.03
N LEU A 102 9.94 3.67 -16.84
CA LEU A 102 8.90 4.46 -17.51
C LEU A 102 9.01 4.43 -19.05
N PRO A 103 10.19 4.60 -19.68
CA PRO A 103 10.32 4.45 -21.13
C PRO A 103 9.86 3.09 -21.65
N ALA A 104 10.28 1.99 -21.00
CA ALA A 104 9.87 0.65 -21.40
C ALA A 104 8.37 0.45 -21.23
N LEU A 105 7.80 0.92 -20.12
CA LEU A 105 6.37 0.83 -19.83
C LEU A 105 5.53 1.59 -20.86
N LYS A 106 5.94 2.80 -21.24
CA LYS A 106 5.29 3.60 -22.28
C LYS A 106 5.28 2.87 -23.62
N ALA A 107 6.43 2.38 -24.07
CA ALA A 107 6.55 1.65 -25.32
C ALA A 107 5.67 0.38 -25.34
N GLN A 108 5.58 -0.33 -24.22
CA GLN A 108 4.73 -1.51 -24.09
C GLN A 108 3.24 -1.19 -24.21
N TRP A 109 2.79 -0.09 -23.59
CA TRP A 109 1.37 0.31 -23.60
C TRP A 109 0.96 0.98 -24.92
N GLU A 110 1.86 1.69 -25.60
CA GLU A 110 1.63 2.14 -26.98
C GLU A 110 1.39 0.97 -27.95
N ALA A 111 2.12 -0.13 -27.77
CA ALA A 111 1.98 -1.32 -28.62
C ALA A 111 0.74 -2.16 -28.30
N ARG A 112 0.35 -2.26 -27.01
CA ARG A 112 -0.79 -3.08 -26.56
C ARG A 112 -2.13 -2.35 -26.62
N GLY A 113 -2.13 -1.02 -26.54
CA GLY A 113 -3.33 -0.23 -26.28
C GLY A 113 -3.78 -0.31 -24.81
N GLN A 114 -4.76 0.51 -24.45
CA GLN A 114 -5.29 0.56 -23.09
C GLN A 114 -6.39 -0.50 -22.91
N GLU A 115 -6.21 -1.43 -21.96
CA GLU A 115 -7.29 -2.30 -21.53
C GLU A 115 -8.37 -1.46 -20.83
N THR A 116 -9.63 -1.67 -21.23
CA THR A 116 -10.80 -0.94 -20.69
C THR A 116 -11.59 -1.76 -19.67
N GLU A 117 -11.33 -3.06 -19.60
CA GLU A 117 -11.97 -3.94 -18.64
C GLU A 117 -11.41 -3.70 -17.23
N PRO A 118 -12.28 -3.62 -16.21
CA PRO A 118 -11.83 -3.50 -14.83
C PRO A 118 -10.99 -4.72 -14.46
N TYR A 119 -9.83 -4.48 -13.85
CA TYR A 119 -8.96 -5.54 -13.34
C TYR A 119 -9.62 -6.18 -12.11
N ALA A 120 -10.53 -7.12 -12.35
CA ALA A 120 -11.18 -7.88 -11.30
C ALA A 120 -10.38 -9.16 -11.03
N GLY A 121 -9.93 -9.34 -9.78
CA GLY A 121 -9.44 -10.63 -9.32
C GLY A 121 -10.53 -11.70 -9.42
N PRO A 122 -10.19 -12.99 -9.32
CA PRO A 122 -11.20 -14.05 -9.28
C PRO A 122 -12.18 -13.79 -8.13
N ALA A 123 -13.47 -14.04 -8.37
CA ALA A 123 -14.47 -13.91 -7.33
C ALA A 123 -14.12 -14.83 -6.15
N VAL A 124 -13.88 -14.25 -4.97
CA VAL A 124 -13.72 -15.02 -3.73
C VAL A 124 -15.10 -15.50 -3.32
N VAL A 125 -15.47 -16.70 -3.77
CA VAL A 125 -16.71 -17.35 -3.34
C VAL A 125 -16.43 -17.94 -1.96
N ALA A 126 -17.12 -17.45 -0.93
CA ALA A 126 -17.05 -18.07 0.38
C ALA A 126 -17.64 -19.49 0.26
N GLU A 127 -16.78 -20.50 0.16
CA GLU A 127 -17.22 -21.86 0.47
C GLU A 127 -17.63 -21.88 1.94
N THR A 128 -18.68 -22.65 2.28
CA THR A 128 -19.19 -22.82 3.64
C THR A 128 -18.04 -23.08 4.62
N GLY A 129 -17.59 -22.02 5.29
CA GLY A 129 -16.42 -22.04 6.16
C GLY A 129 -16.69 -22.85 7.42
N HIS A 130 -15.64 -23.42 8.00
CA HIS A 130 -15.69 -24.07 9.30
C HIS A 130 -16.24 -23.13 10.36
N SER A 131 -17.39 -23.50 10.95
CA SER A 131 -17.90 -22.91 12.17
C SER A 131 -16.98 -23.27 13.32
N HIS A 132 -16.25 -22.29 13.86
CA HIS A 132 -15.54 -22.42 15.13
C HIS A 132 -16.49 -22.23 16.31
#